data_AF-A0A5S3XT82-F1
#
_entry.id   AF-A0A5S3XT82-F1
#
_cell.length_a   1.000
_cell.length_b   1.000
_cell.length_c   1.000
_cell.angle_alpha   90.00
_cell.angle_beta   90.00
_cell.angle_gamma   90.00
#
_symmetry.space_group_name_H-M   'P 1'
#
loop_
_entity.id
_entity.type
_entity.pdbx_description
1 polymer ?
#
loop_
_entity_poly.entity_id
_entity_poly.type
_entity_poly.pdbx_seq_one_letter_code
_entity_poly.pdbx_strand_id
1 'polypeptide(L)' 'MTPMTTEQVAEFLGVKVERVKRLSRENLLVAKDNDADGQPIFDKTDVEKYKELAQRLGGI' A
#
# COMPACT_ATOMS: atom_id res chain seq x y z
N MET A 1 -10.36 -3.20 -10.79
CA MET A 1 -9.15 -2.58 -10.23
C MET A 1 -9.58 -1.21 -9.73
N THR A 2 -9.41 -0.94 -8.44
CA THR A 2 -9.73 0.37 -7.85
C THR A 2 -8.42 0.99 -7.39
N PRO A 3 -7.90 2.00 -8.10
CA PRO A 3 -6.60 2.58 -7.78
C PRO A 3 -6.67 3.34 -6.44
N MET A 4 -5.57 3.29 -5.69
CA MET A 4 -5.35 4.01 -4.45
C MET A 4 -3.99 4.71 -4.48
N THR A 5 -3.95 5.97 -4.08
CA THR A 5 -2.68 6.70 -3.89
C THR A 5 -1.98 6.24 -2.60
N THR A 6 -0.71 6.62 -2.43
CA THR A 6 0.06 6.29 -1.24
C THR A 6 -0.60 6.84 0.04
N GLU A 7 -1.22 8.02 -0.01
CA GLU A 7 -1.95 8.64 1.09
C GLU A 7 -3.19 7.84 1.47
N GLN A 8 -3.98 7.44 0.47
CA GLN A 8 -5.20 6.65 0.71
C GLN A 8 -4.86 5.27 1.30
N VAL A 9 -3.75 4.66 0.85
CA VAL A 9 -3.27 3.40 1.42
C VAL A 9 -2.80 3.61 2.86
N ALA A 10 -2.09 4.70 3.15
CA ALA A 10 -1.61 5.01 4.49
C ALA A 10 -2.78 5.16 5.48
N GLU A 11 -3.82 5.88 5.08
CA GLU A 11 -5.06 6.04 5.84
C GLU A 11 -5.76 4.69 6.05
N PHE A 12 -5.91 3.89 4.99
CA PHE A 12 -6.60 2.59 5.04
C PHE A 12 -5.89 1.56 5.95
N LEU A 13 -4.56 1.55 5.91
CA LEU A 13 -3.72 0.67 6.72
C LEU A 13 -3.47 1.23 8.13
N GLY A 14 -3.80 2.50 8.39
CA GLY A 14 -3.54 3.15 9.68
C GLY A 14 -2.06 3.38 9.96
N VAL A 15 -1.26 3.61 8.91
CA VAL A 15 0.21 3.81 9.00
C VAL A 15 0.62 5.15 8.39
N LYS A 16 1.89 5.53 8.56
CA LYS A 16 2.44 6.72 7.90
C LYS A 16 2.68 6.47 6.41
N VAL A 17 2.54 7.50 5.58
CA VAL A 17 2.87 7.49 4.14
C VAL A 17 4.28 6.92 3.88
N GLU A 18 5.27 7.30 4.69
CA GLU A 18 6.65 6.78 4.60
C GLU A 18 6.76 5.25 4.80
N ARG A 19 5.86 4.67 5.61
CA ARG A 19 5.77 3.20 5.78
C ARG A 19 5.28 2.57 4.48
N VAL A 20 4.25 3.11 3.85
CA VAL A 20 3.73 2.62 2.56
C VAL A 20 4.80 2.69 1.47
N LYS A 21 5.52 3.81 1.36
CA LYS A 21 6.64 3.96 0.42
C LYS A 21 7.75 2.94 0.67
N ARG A 22 8.02 2.59 1.93
CA ARG A 22 8.98 1.54 2.28
C ARG A 22 8.48 0.17 1.87
N LEU A 23 7.22 -0.17 2.19
CA LEU A 23 6.60 -1.44 1.79
C LEU A 23 6.65 -1.63 0.27
N SER A 24 6.42 -0.57 -0.50
CA SER A 24 6.55 -0.60 -1.95
C SER A 24 7.99 -0.81 -2.42
N ARG A 25 8.96 -0.07 -1.87
CA ARG A 25 10.39 -0.24 -2.19
C ARG A 25 10.94 -1.63 -1.82
N GLU A 26 10.43 -2.22 -0.75
CA GLU A 26 10.80 -3.56 -0.28
C GLU A 26 9.97 -4.68 -0.96
N ASN A 27 9.14 -4.34 -1.95
CA ASN A 27 8.22 -5.26 -2.64
C ASN A 27 7.24 -6.02 -1.71
N LEU A 28 6.99 -5.50 -0.51
CA LEU A 28 6.02 -6.03 0.44
C LEU A 28 4.58 -5.61 0.08
N LEU A 29 4.42 -4.46 -0.58
CA LEU A 29 3.16 -4.00 -1.17
C LEU A 29 3.41 -3.57 -2.61
N VAL A 30 2.92 -4.35 -3.57
CA VAL A 30 3.25 -4.16 -4.99
C VAL A 30 2.41 -3.03 -5.59
N ALA A 31 3.09 -2.01 -6.11
CA ALA A 31 2.44 -0.97 -6.90
C ALA A 31 2.07 -1.50 -8.29
N LYS A 32 0.91 -1.09 -8.81
CA LYS A 32 0.44 -1.46 -10.15
C LYS A 32 0.82 -0.44 -11.22
N ASP A 33 1.01 0.80 -10.80
CA ASP A 33 1.38 1.91 -11.66
C ASP A 33 2.08 3.00 -10.83
N ASN A 34 2.49 4.08 -11.49
CA ASN A 34 2.89 5.32 -10.83
C ASN A 34 2.01 6.48 -11.32
N ASP A 35 1.79 7.48 -10.49
CA ASP A 35 1.12 8.72 -10.88
C ASP A 35 2.05 9.64 -11.69
N ALA A 36 1.54 10.83 -12.04
CA ALA A 36 2.28 11.84 -12.82
C ALA A 36 3.54 12.36 -12.11
N ASP A 37 3.60 12.26 -10.78
CA ASP A 37 4.73 12.66 -9.94
C ASP A 37 5.68 11.48 -9.63
N GLY A 38 5.42 10.31 -10.22
CA GLY A 38 6.18 9.09 -10.01
C GLY A 38 5.93 8.42 -8.66
N GLN A 39 4.85 8.75 -7.94
CA GLN A 39 4.45 8.05 -6.72
C GLN A 39 3.69 6.77 -7.07
N PRO A 40 3.87 5.70 -6.28
CA PRO A 40 3.21 4.43 -6.56
C PRO A 40 1.69 4.52 -6.37
N ILE A 41 0.96 3.92 -7.32
CA ILE A 41 -0.46 3.65 -7.26
C ILE A 41 -0.68 2.16 -6.98
N PHE A 42 -1.55 1.87 -6.03
CA PHE A 42 -1.85 0.52 -5.57
C PHE A 42 -3.26 0.12 -5.99
N ASP A 43 -3.49 -1.18 -6.17
CA ASP A 43 -4.86 -1.68 -6.29
C ASP A 43 -5.45 -1.96 -4.91
N LYS A 44 -6.68 -1.49 -4.68
CA LYS A 44 -7.39 -1.65 -3.41
C LYS A 44 -7.48 -3.10 -2.96
N THR A 45 -7.74 -4.04 -3.87
CA THR A 45 -7.87 -5.47 -3.52
C THR A 45 -6.53 -6.05 -3.05
N ASP A 46 -5.42 -5.61 -3.63
CA ASP A 46 -4.09 -6.02 -3.18
C ASP A 46 -3.72 -5.40 -1.82
N VAL A 47 -4.13 -4.14 -1.56
CA VAL A 47 -3.98 -3.48 -0.25
C VAL A 47 -4.80 -4.17 0.84
N GLU A 48 -6.04 -4.58 0.53
CA GLU A 48 -6.90 -5.35 1.45
C GLU A 48 -6.29 -6.71 1.80
N LYS A 49 -5.83 -7.46 0.80
CA LYS A 49 -5.14 -8.75 1.02
C LYS A 49 -3.88 -8.58 1.86
N TYR A 50 -3.12 -7.53 1.62
CA TYR A 50 -1.93 -7.20 2.40
C TYR A 50 -2.30 -6.94 3.87
N LYS A 51 -3.37 -6.17 4.13
CA LYS A 51 -3.85 -5.89 5.49
C LYS A 51 -4.24 -7.18 6.23
N GLU A 52 -4.98 -8.07 5.59
CA GLU A 52 -5.35 -9.36 6.16
C GLU A 52 -4.12 -10.23 6.49
N LEU A 53 -3.14 -10.26 5.59
CA LEU A 53 -1.90 -10.99 5.80
C LEU A 53 -1.10 -10.41 6.97
N ALA A 54 -0.92 -9.09 7.01
CA ALA A 54 -0.21 -8.41 8.09
C ALA A 54 -0.85 -8.67 9.45
N GLN A 55 -2.19 -8.62 9.54
CA GLN A 55 -2.92 -8.95 10.76
C GLN A 55 -2.68 -10.39 11.23
N ARG A 56 -2.63 -11.36 10.31
CA ARG A 56 -2.29 -12.76 10.63
C ARG A 56 -0.86 -12.94 11.14
N LEU A 57 0.04 -12.04 10.76
CA LEU A 57 1.46 -12.05 11.16
C LEU A 57 1.75 -11.20 12.40
N GLY A 58 0.73 -10.68 13.07
CA GLY A 58 0.86 -9.91 14.32
C GLY A 58 0.71 -8.39 14.17
N GLY A 59 0.29 -7.90 13.01
CA GLY A 59 0.03 -6.48 12.76
C GLY A 59 1.02 -5.84 11.79
N ILE A 60 0.94 -4.51 11.67
CA ILE A 60 1.64 -3.70 10.64
C ILE A 60 2.63 -2.70 11.24
#